data_AF-A0A4R0G9U0-F1
#
_entry.id   AF-A0A4R0G9U0-F1
#
_cell.length_a   1.000
_cell.length_b   1.000
_cell.length_c   1.000
_cell.angle_alpha   90.00
_cell.angle_beta   90.00
_cell.angle_gamma   90.00
#
_symmetry.space_group_name_H-M   'P 1'
#
loop_
_entity.id
_entity.type
_entity.pdbx_description
1 polymer ?
#
loop_
_entity_poly.entity_id
_entity_poly.type
_entity_poly.pdbx_seq_one_letter_code
_entity_poly.pdbx_strand_id
1 'polypeptide(L)'
;MTVYPARRAVPSARALPPVAVPHPRTEAPGVTAAPRPSPLEWARRRRAERGARRLEAAGNRALGQLGHLGPAWHVVDWPRVDATEVLLDDSDDNRAGFLAIGPSGLFAVTIADHGRARVLVAGDVVQINGKRPPYVTEARRDARRASKALTAAVGHPIPVTPVLTFVGSGVISVYGLPKDCLMATHRELDRLLVAGGNRISPATAEKLSRVAQHPSTWMSGGHQPAADYRWYEDGRTAADKAATHR
;
A
#
# COMPACT_ATOMS: atom_id res chain seq x y z
N MET A 1 -0.22 -38.70 -83.21
CA MET A 1 -0.87 -37.55 -82.55
C MET A 1 -0.41 -37.55 -81.10
N THR A 2 0.26 -36.58 -80.49
CA THR A 2 0.61 -35.19 -80.83
C THR A 2 1.67 -34.77 -79.79
N VAL A 3 2.84 -34.33 -80.27
CA VAL A 3 3.87 -33.40 -79.70
C VAL A 3 4.07 -33.21 -78.17
N TYR A 4 5.34 -33.37 -77.75
CA TYR A 4 6.04 -32.49 -76.78
C TYR A 4 6.33 -31.12 -77.45
N PRO A 5 6.61 -29.96 -76.78
CA PRO A 5 7.33 -29.83 -75.50
C PRO A 5 6.98 -28.58 -74.61
N ALA A 6 7.83 -28.39 -73.58
CA ALA A 6 8.43 -27.13 -73.15
C ALA A 6 7.96 -26.51 -71.81
N ARG A 7 8.88 -26.55 -70.85
CA ARG A 7 8.97 -25.65 -69.70
C ARG A 7 8.95 -24.20 -70.18
N ARG A 8 8.18 -23.35 -69.49
CA ARG A 8 8.31 -21.90 -69.57
C ARG A 8 8.49 -21.33 -68.16
N ALA A 9 9.69 -20.83 -67.92
CA ALA A 9 9.97 -19.93 -66.81
C ALA A 9 9.28 -18.59 -67.09
N VAL A 10 8.71 -17.98 -66.05
CA VAL A 10 8.17 -16.62 -66.11
C VAL A 10 8.91 -15.80 -65.06
N PRO A 11 9.66 -14.75 -65.44
CA PRO A 11 10.17 -13.79 -64.49
C PRO A 11 9.04 -12.81 -64.14
N SER A 12 8.65 -12.73 -62.87
CA SER A 12 7.80 -11.63 -62.40
C SER A 12 8.67 -10.39 -62.24
N ALA A 13 8.66 -9.51 -63.25
CA ALA A 13 9.15 -8.15 -63.08
C ALA A 13 8.20 -7.42 -62.12
N ARG A 14 8.60 -7.30 -60.85
CA ARG A 14 7.92 -6.44 -59.88
C ARG A 14 8.24 -4.99 -60.26
N ALA A 15 7.30 -4.32 -60.90
CA ALA A 15 7.38 -2.90 -61.20
C ALA A 15 7.67 -2.11 -59.92
N LEU A 16 8.72 -1.29 -59.94
CA LEU A 16 8.99 -0.29 -58.90
C LEU A 16 7.91 0.81 -58.97
N PRO A 17 7.35 1.29 -57.85
CA PRO A 17 6.50 2.47 -57.85
C PRO A 17 7.33 3.72 -58.23
N PRO A 18 6.70 4.74 -58.84
CA PRO A 18 7.40 5.95 -59.25
C PRO A 18 8.00 6.69 -58.05
N VAL A 19 9.19 7.24 -58.26
CA VAL A 19 9.91 8.09 -57.30
C VAL A 19 9.00 9.26 -56.91
N ALA A 20 8.55 9.27 -55.66
CA ALA A 20 7.84 10.39 -55.10
C ALA A 20 8.81 11.58 -54.99
N VAL A 21 8.44 12.71 -55.60
CA VAL A 21 9.13 13.99 -55.48
C VAL A 21 9.20 14.37 -54.00
N PRO A 22 10.37 14.78 -53.44
CA PRO A 22 10.44 15.19 -52.05
C PRO A 22 9.69 16.53 -51.90
N HIS A 23 8.53 16.50 -51.25
CA HIS A 23 7.97 17.71 -50.68
C HIS A 23 8.83 18.11 -49.47
N PRO A 24 9.25 19.38 -49.34
CA PRO A 24 9.93 19.83 -48.13
C PRO A 24 8.98 19.61 -46.95
N ARG A 25 9.36 18.69 -46.06
CA ARG A 25 8.71 18.57 -44.76
C ARG A 25 8.95 19.90 -44.04
N THR A 26 7.88 20.68 -43.89
CA THR A 26 7.83 21.70 -42.84
C THR A 26 8.01 20.95 -41.52
N GLU A 27 9.20 21.00 -40.95
CA GLU A 27 9.45 20.52 -39.60
C GLU A 27 8.54 21.33 -38.68
N ALA A 28 7.47 20.69 -38.19
CA ALA A 28 6.87 21.15 -36.95
C ALA A 28 7.99 21.15 -35.90
N PRO A 29 8.16 22.22 -35.09
CA PRO A 29 9.10 22.21 -33.97
C PRO A 29 8.64 21.16 -32.96
N GLY A 30 9.08 19.94 -33.19
CA GLY A 30 8.57 18.73 -32.59
C GLY A 30 9.36 18.36 -31.36
N VAL A 31 8.66 18.35 -30.23
CA VAL A 31 8.82 17.44 -29.10
C VAL A 31 10.26 17.01 -28.84
N THR A 32 10.93 17.71 -27.93
CA THR A 32 12.17 17.23 -27.32
C THR A 32 11.98 15.77 -26.90
N ALA A 33 12.56 14.84 -27.67
CA ALA A 33 12.56 13.43 -27.33
C ALA A 33 13.19 13.31 -25.95
N ALA A 34 12.41 12.86 -24.95
CA ALA A 34 12.90 12.70 -23.60
C ALA A 34 14.24 11.94 -23.65
N PRO A 35 15.30 12.44 -23.00
CA PRO A 35 16.63 11.85 -23.10
C PRO A 35 16.54 10.38 -22.70
N ARG A 36 17.09 9.49 -23.52
CA ARG A 36 17.14 8.06 -23.20
C ARG A 36 17.92 7.91 -21.89
N PRO A 37 17.36 7.22 -20.87
CA PRO A 37 18.01 7.11 -19.57
C PRO A 37 19.37 6.41 -19.71
N SER A 38 20.36 6.88 -18.96
CA SER A 38 21.68 6.24 -18.91
C SER A 38 21.55 4.78 -18.46
N PRO A 39 22.50 3.90 -18.82
CA PRO A 39 22.49 2.50 -18.38
C PRO A 39 22.41 2.34 -16.84
N LEU A 40 22.99 3.29 -16.09
CA LEU A 40 22.93 3.31 -14.63
C LEU A 40 21.53 3.68 -14.12
N GLU A 41 20.88 4.68 -14.70
CA GLU A 41 19.50 5.05 -14.36
C GLU A 41 18.52 3.95 -14.74
N TRP A 42 18.71 3.33 -15.91
CA TRP A 42 17.94 2.15 -16.32
C TRP A 42 18.11 1.01 -15.30
N ALA A 43 19.34 0.70 -14.89
CA ALA A 43 19.60 -0.37 -13.93
C ALA A 43 19.06 -0.05 -12.53
N ARG A 44 19.11 1.21 -12.08
CA ARG A 44 18.47 1.67 -10.84
C ARG A 44 16.96 1.52 -10.90
N ARG A 45 16.32 2.02 -11.97
CA ARG A 45 14.88 1.91 -12.21
C ARG A 45 14.43 0.45 -12.20
N ARG A 46 15.13 -0.43 -12.92
CA ARG A 46 14.81 -1.88 -12.94
C ARG A 46 14.93 -2.55 -11.57
N ARG A 47 15.88 -2.12 -10.72
CA ARG A 47 15.98 -2.62 -9.34
C ARG A 47 14.82 -2.13 -8.48
N ALA A 48 14.47 -0.86 -8.58
CA ALA A 48 13.32 -0.27 -7.88
C ALA A 48 12.00 -0.94 -8.31
N GLU A 49 11.75 -1.10 -9.61
CA GLU A 49 10.58 -1.82 -10.16
C GLU A 49 10.48 -3.26 -9.60
N ARG A 50 11.60 -3.98 -9.53
CA ARG A 50 11.62 -5.34 -8.94
C ARG A 50 11.36 -5.31 -7.44
N GLY A 51 11.89 -4.31 -6.73
CA GLY A 51 11.62 -4.10 -5.31
C GLY A 51 10.13 -3.86 -5.05
N ALA A 52 9.52 -2.93 -5.79
CA ALA A 52 8.09 -2.62 -5.71
C ALA A 52 7.21 -3.85 -5.95
N ARG A 53 7.46 -4.61 -7.02
CA ARG A 53 6.70 -5.85 -7.31
C ARG A 53 6.82 -6.89 -6.20
N ARG A 54 8.02 -7.03 -5.63
CA ARG A 54 8.26 -7.97 -4.52
C ARG A 54 7.49 -7.57 -3.28
N LEU A 55 7.49 -6.29 -2.99
CA LEU A 55 6.81 -5.72 -1.84
C LEU A 55 5.29 -5.77 -2.00
N GLU A 56 4.76 -5.49 -3.18
CA GLU A 56 3.34 -5.68 -3.51
C GLU A 56 2.93 -7.15 -3.35
N ALA A 57 3.72 -8.08 -3.90
CA ALA A 57 3.50 -9.51 -3.71
C ALA A 57 3.63 -9.96 -2.24
N ALA A 58 4.41 -9.25 -1.44
CA ALA A 58 4.49 -9.47 0.01
C ALA A 58 3.25 -8.94 0.73
N GLY A 59 2.77 -7.76 0.31
CA GLY A 59 1.46 -7.17 0.64
C GLY A 59 0.33 -8.17 0.47
N ASN A 60 0.16 -8.66 -0.75
CA ASN A 60 -0.91 -9.60 -1.10
C ASN A 60 -0.82 -10.92 -0.30
N ARG A 61 0.40 -11.38 0.02
CA ARG A 61 0.58 -12.57 0.86
C ARG A 61 0.14 -12.35 2.30
N ALA A 62 0.43 -11.19 2.88
CA ALA A 62 -0.02 -10.85 4.23
C ALA A 62 -1.54 -10.62 4.26
N LEU A 63 -2.09 -9.88 3.27
CA LEU A 63 -3.52 -9.65 3.12
C LEU A 63 -4.31 -10.95 2.96
N GLY A 64 -3.80 -11.91 2.19
CA GLY A 64 -4.45 -13.20 1.99
C GLY A 64 -4.69 -13.99 3.28
N GLN A 65 -3.91 -13.75 4.34
CA GLN A 65 -4.07 -14.43 5.63
C GLN A 65 -5.27 -13.88 6.42
N LEU A 66 -5.64 -12.62 6.18
CA LEU A 66 -6.79 -11.98 6.83
C LEU A 66 -8.11 -12.58 6.36
N GLY A 67 -8.15 -13.25 5.19
CA GLY A 67 -9.32 -13.96 4.70
C GLY A 67 -9.84 -15.03 5.66
N HIS A 68 -9.01 -15.51 6.59
CA HIS A 68 -9.39 -16.51 7.59
C HIS A 68 -10.00 -15.93 8.88
N LEU A 69 -9.96 -14.59 9.05
CA LEU A 69 -10.35 -13.94 10.30
C LEU A 69 -11.87 -13.79 10.49
N GLY A 70 -12.65 -14.00 9.42
CA GLY A 70 -14.11 -13.89 9.42
C GLY A 70 -14.62 -12.46 9.15
N PRO A 71 -15.95 -12.27 9.09
CA PRO A 71 -16.58 -11.05 8.59
C PRO A 71 -16.46 -9.84 9.52
N ALA A 72 -16.11 -10.04 10.79
CA ALA A 72 -15.94 -8.97 11.77
C ALA A 72 -14.59 -8.23 11.63
N TRP A 73 -13.73 -8.68 10.71
CA TRP A 73 -12.44 -8.05 10.43
C TRP A 73 -12.51 -7.22 9.16
N HIS A 74 -12.01 -6.01 9.25
CA HIS A 74 -11.96 -5.04 8.17
C HIS A 74 -10.52 -4.63 7.91
N VAL A 75 -10.17 -4.55 6.63
CA VAL A 75 -8.84 -4.15 6.18
C VAL A 75 -8.97 -2.85 5.44
N VAL A 76 -8.16 -1.88 5.81
CA VAL A 76 -8.18 -0.53 5.24
C VAL A 76 -6.78 -0.20 4.76
N ASP A 77 -6.69 0.16 3.48
CA ASP A 77 -5.50 0.82 2.96
C ASP A 77 -5.51 2.28 3.43
N TRP A 78 -4.37 2.77 3.91
CA TRP A 78 -4.27 4.10 4.48
C TRP A 78 -2.95 4.76 4.08
N PRO A 79 -2.96 6.09 3.90
CA PRO A 79 -1.76 6.82 3.50
C PRO A 79 -0.76 6.86 4.65
N ARG A 80 0.28 6.03 4.54
CA ARG A 80 1.38 5.93 5.51
C ARG A 80 2.35 7.11 5.46
N VAL A 81 2.28 7.93 4.41
CA VAL A 81 3.16 9.08 4.18
C VAL A 81 2.37 10.38 4.27
N ASP A 82 2.92 11.40 4.94
CA ASP A 82 2.29 12.71 5.03
C ASP A 82 2.74 13.47 3.80
N ALA A 83 1.85 14.24 3.17
CA ALA A 83 2.22 15.03 1.99
C ALA A 83 3.41 15.94 2.30
N THR A 84 3.57 16.35 3.56
CA THR A 84 4.72 17.12 4.06
C THR A 84 5.98 16.28 4.26
N GLU A 85 5.87 15.00 4.63
CA GLU A 85 7.02 14.08 4.80
C GLU A 85 7.58 13.61 3.46
N VAL A 86 6.75 13.50 2.41
CA VAL A 86 7.20 13.20 1.01
C VAL A 86 8.25 14.19 0.53
N LEU A 87 8.22 15.43 1.02
CA LEU A 87 9.14 16.50 0.63
C LEU A 87 10.46 16.51 1.43
N LEU A 88 10.50 15.81 2.57
CA LEU A 88 11.59 15.92 3.55
C LEU A 88 12.39 14.62 3.70
N ASP A 89 11.81 13.48 3.34
CA ASP A 89 12.42 12.17 3.56
C ASP A 89 12.66 11.43 2.24
N ASP A 90 13.92 11.17 1.92
CA ASP A 90 14.37 10.30 0.81
C ASP A 90 14.37 8.82 1.27
N SER A 91 13.78 8.53 2.43
CA SER A 91 13.59 7.16 2.90
C SER A 91 12.68 6.40 1.94
N ASP A 92 13.05 5.15 1.67
CA ASP A 92 12.29 4.16 0.89
C ASP A 92 11.04 3.74 1.71
N ASP A 93 10.22 4.73 2.09
CA ASP A 93 9.03 4.64 2.96
C ASP A 93 7.80 4.11 2.21
N ASN A 94 7.98 3.75 0.95
CA ASN A 94 7.00 3.05 0.14
C ASN A 94 6.93 1.57 0.54
N ARG A 95 6.81 1.25 1.83
CA ARG A 95 6.57 -0.11 2.31
C ARG A 95 5.09 -0.47 2.13
N ALA A 96 4.81 -1.73 1.80
CA ALA A 96 3.45 -2.25 1.88
C ALA A 96 3.02 -2.33 3.35
N GLY A 97 1.75 -2.02 3.61
CA GLY A 97 1.16 -2.06 4.93
C GLY A 97 -0.33 -1.78 4.84
N PHE A 98 -1.05 -2.12 5.89
CA PHE A 98 -2.49 -1.89 5.97
C PHE A 98 -2.91 -1.75 7.43
N LEU A 99 -4.10 -1.20 7.64
CA LEU A 99 -4.75 -1.17 8.93
C LEU A 99 -5.72 -2.34 9.03
N ALA A 100 -5.56 -3.21 10.02
CA ALA A 100 -6.51 -4.25 10.35
C ALA A 100 -7.35 -3.82 11.57
N ILE A 101 -8.67 -3.92 11.44
CA ILE A 101 -9.64 -3.50 12.45
C ILE A 101 -10.57 -4.68 12.70
N GLY A 102 -10.63 -5.16 13.93
CA GLY A 102 -11.49 -6.28 14.29
C GLY A 102 -11.76 -6.36 15.79
N PRO A 103 -12.37 -7.45 16.25
CA PRO A 103 -12.74 -7.63 17.66
C PRO A 103 -11.56 -7.45 18.62
N SER A 104 -10.34 -7.82 18.22
CA SER A 104 -9.12 -7.66 19.02
C SER A 104 -8.59 -6.23 19.10
N GLY A 105 -9.18 -5.28 18.36
CA GLY A 105 -8.75 -3.89 18.29
C GLY A 105 -8.19 -3.52 16.90
N LEU A 106 -7.35 -2.48 16.89
CA LEU A 106 -6.80 -1.88 15.68
C LEU A 106 -5.30 -2.13 15.61
N PHE A 107 -4.83 -2.53 14.43
CA PHE A 107 -3.45 -2.94 14.19
C PHE A 107 -2.90 -2.30 12.93
N ALA A 108 -1.85 -1.49 13.06
CA ALA A 108 -1.11 -0.97 11.92
C ALA A 108 -0.05 -2.00 11.51
N VAL A 109 -0.30 -2.71 10.41
CA VAL A 109 0.56 -3.78 9.92
C VAL A 109 1.55 -3.21 8.92
N THR A 110 2.83 -3.26 9.29
CA THR A 110 3.97 -2.93 8.42
C THR A 110 4.58 -4.20 7.86
N ILE A 111 4.83 -4.24 6.54
CA ILE A 111 5.33 -5.44 5.88
C ILE A 111 6.81 -5.29 5.55
N ALA A 112 7.60 -6.23 6.06
CA ALA A 112 9.02 -6.37 5.79
C ALA A 112 9.29 -7.61 4.92
N ASP A 113 9.54 -7.41 3.63
CA ASP A 113 9.95 -8.49 2.73
C ASP A 113 11.45 -8.79 2.89
N HIS A 114 11.77 -9.95 3.47
CA HIS A 114 13.15 -10.43 3.60
C HIS A 114 13.50 -11.52 2.57
N GLY A 115 12.55 -11.96 1.74
CA GLY A 115 12.79 -12.99 0.73
C GLY A 115 13.40 -14.27 1.31
N ARG A 116 14.60 -14.64 0.86
CA ARG A 116 15.35 -15.80 1.37
C ARG A 116 16.41 -15.42 2.43
N ALA A 117 16.57 -14.13 2.71
CA ALA A 117 17.55 -13.68 3.67
C ALA A 117 17.16 -14.11 5.09
N ARG A 118 18.17 -14.46 5.89
CA ARG A 118 18.01 -14.68 7.34
C ARG A 118 17.69 -13.36 8.02
N VAL A 119 16.73 -13.40 8.93
CA VAL A 119 16.36 -12.29 9.81
C VAL A 119 16.84 -12.60 11.22
N LEU A 120 17.48 -11.63 11.84
CA LEU A 120 17.85 -11.64 13.25
C LEU A 120 17.08 -10.53 13.96
N VAL A 121 16.42 -10.87 15.06
CA VAL A 121 15.71 -9.91 15.90
C VAL A 121 16.31 -9.95 17.30
N ALA A 122 16.71 -8.79 17.80
CA ALA A 122 17.21 -8.61 19.15
C ALA A 122 16.60 -7.35 19.76
N GLY A 123 15.44 -7.51 20.40
CA GLY A 123 14.65 -6.39 20.90
C GLY A 123 14.20 -5.49 19.75
N ASP A 124 14.60 -4.21 19.80
CA ASP A 124 14.26 -3.21 18.78
C ASP A 124 15.14 -3.30 17.52
N VAL A 125 16.20 -4.10 17.55
CA VAL A 125 17.13 -4.24 16.42
C VAL A 125 16.70 -5.40 15.53
N VAL A 126 16.38 -5.08 14.28
CA VAL A 126 16.16 -6.06 13.21
C VAL A 126 17.36 -6.03 12.27
N GLN A 127 17.93 -7.19 11.94
CA GLN A 127 19.02 -7.33 11.00
C GLN A 127 18.65 -8.31 9.87
N ILE A 128 18.80 -7.86 8.63
CA ILE A 128 18.46 -8.61 7.41
C ILE A 128 19.61 -8.48 6.43
N ASN A 129 20.19 -9.62 6.02
CA ASN A 129 21.32 -9.65 5.09
C ASN A 129 22.47 -8.70 5.50
N GLY A 130 22.80 -8.66 6.79
CA GLY A 130 23.86 -7.81 7.36
C GLY A 130 23.50 -6.33 7.53
N LYS A 131 22.33 -5.87 7.07
CA LYS A 131 21.85 -4.50 7.26
C LYS A 131 20.91 -4.42 8.44
N ARG A 132 20.88 -3.26 9.12
CA ARG A 132 20.00 -2.99 10.28
C ARG A 132 18.96 -1.92 9.94
N PRO A 133 17.89 -2.29 9.21
CA PRO A 133 16.87 -1.31 8.87
C PRO A 133 16.02 -0.91 10.10
N PRO A 134 15.49 0.33 10.16
CA PRO A 134 14.76 0.84 11.32
C PRO A 134 13.29 0.38 11.38
N TYR A 135 12.99 -0.87 11.01
CA TYR A 135 11.61 -1.36 10.82
C TYR A 135 10.73 -1.28 12.06
N VAL A 136 11.30 -1.50 13.26
CA VAL A 136 10.53 -1.40 14.51
C VAL A 136 10.13 0.06 14.76
N THR A 137 11.05 1.00 14.51
CA THR A 137 10.78 2.44 14.64
C THR A 137 9.74 2.91 13.63
N GLU A 138 9.86 2.47 12.37
CA GLU A 138 8.88 2.74 11.30
C GLU A 138 7.50 2.21 11.69
N ALA A 139 7.37 0.94 12.08
CA ALA A 139 6.09 0.34 12.47
C ALA A 139 5.42 1.09 13.64
N ARG A 140 6.21 1.52 14.63
CA ARG A 140 5.70 2.33 15.75
C ARG A 140 5.26 3.73 15.31
N ARG A 141 6.02 4.38 14.43
CA ARG A 141 5.67 5.71 13.88
C ARG A 141 4.32 5.63 13.17
N ASP A 142 4.13 4.59 12.38
CA ASP A 142 2.91 4.37 11.61
C ASP A 142 1.70 4.11 12.49
N ALA A 143 1.84 3.26 13.51
CA ALA A 143 0.76 3.03 14.47
C ALA A 143 0.39 4.32 15.23
N ARG A 144 1.37 5.10 15.67
CA ARG A 144 1.13 6.39 16.34
C ARG A 144 0.40 7.36 15.43
N ARG A 145 0.80 7.42 14.16
CA ARG A 145 0.16 8.26 13.17
C ARG A 145 -1.29 7.84 12.91
N ALA A 146 -1.52 6.54 12.71
CA ALA A 146 -2.85 6.01 12.52
C ALA A 146 -3.76 6.30 13.73
N SER A 147 -3.22 6.08 14.93
CA SER A 147 -3.90 6.41 16.19
C SER A 147 -4.25 7.89 16.28
N LYS A 148 -3.33 8.79 15.95
CA LYS A 148 -3.55 10.25 15.98
C LYS A 148 -4.66 10.67 15.00
N ALA A 149 -4.62 10.19 13.76
CA ALA A 149 -5.59 10.49 12.72
C ALA A 149 -7.01 10.01 13.11
N LEU A 150 -7.11 8.76 13.56
CA LEU A 150 -8.39 8.20 14.01
C LEU A 150 -8.92 8.88 15.26
N THR A 151 -8.05 9.21 16.21
CA THR A 151 -8.42 9.97 17.42
C THR A 151 -8.97 11.35 17.07
N ALA A 152 -8.35 12.04 16.11
CA ALA A 152 -8.83 13.33 15.63
C ALA A 152 -10.21 13.23 14.96
N ALA A 153 -10.42 12.20 14.13
CA ALA A 153 -11.69 11.99 13.43
C ALA A 153 -12.83 11.53 14.35
N VAL A 154 -12.54 10.70 15.36
CA VAL A 154 -13.55 10.13 16.27
C VAL A 154 -13.80 11.01 17.51
N GLY A 155 -12.83 11.85 17.89
CA GLY A 155 -12.89 12.69 19.09
C GLY A 155 -12.61 11.94 20.40
N HIS A 156 -12.20 10.66 20.34
CA HIS A 156 -11.84 9.84 21.48
C HIS A 156 -10.51 9.12 21.24
N PRO A 157 -9.70 8.82 22.27
CA PRO A 157 -8.44 8.11 22.08
C PRO A 157 -8.65 6.72 21.45
N ILE A 158 -8.12 6.53 20.23
CA ILE A 158 -8.15 5.25 19.52
C ILE A 158 -6.76 4.62 19.55
N PRO A 159 -6.50 3.63 20.41
CA PRO A 159 -5.22 2.94 20.44
C PRO A 159 -5.05 2.08 19.19
N VAL A 160 -3.91 2.24 18.49
CA VAL A 160 -3.52 1.39 17.37
C VAL A 160 -2.23 0.67 17.73
N THR A 161 -2.25 -0.65 17.63
CA THR A 161 -1.11 -1.50 17.97
C THR A 161 -0.20 -1.65 16.75
N PRO A 162 1.11 -1.33 16.85
CA PRO A 162 2.05 -1.60 15.76
C PRO A 162 2.31 -3.09 15.61
N VAL A 163 2.28 -3.57 14.37
CA VAL A 163 2.60 -4.94 13.99
C VAL A 163 3.64 -4.94 12.87
N LEU A 164 4.79 -5.53 13.11
CA LEU A 164 5.80 -5.78 12.08
C LEU A 164 5.68 -7.21 11.56
N THR A 165 5.28 -7.35 10.29
CA THR A 165 5.08 -8.66 9.65
C THR A 165 6.21 -8.97 8.69
N PHE A 166 6.88 -10.10 8.91
CA PHE A 166 7.91 -10.61 8.02
C PHE A 166 7.32 -11.51 6.93
N VAL A 167 7.66 -11.18 5.69
CA VAL A 167 7.29 -11.95 4.52
C VAL A 167 8.55 -12.51 3.85
N GLY A 168 8.61 -13.83 3.73
CA GLY A 168 9.75 -14.51 3.17
C GLY A 168 9.77 -15.99 3.55
N SER A 169 10.85 -16.65 3.15
CA SER A 169 11.14 -18.07 3.42
C SER A 169 12.46 -18.25 4.19
N GLY A 170 13.25 -17.19 4.36
CA GLY A 170 14.45 -17.23 5.19
C GLY A 170 14.12 -17.47 6.66
N VAL A 171 15.09 -18.06 7.39
CA VAL A 171 14.94 -18.33 8.83
C VAL A 171 14.91 -17.02 9.60
N ILE A 172 14.00 -16.92 10.57
CA ILE A 172 13.92 -15.81 11.52
C ILE A 172 14.42 -16.33 12.88
N SER A 173 15.48 -15.71 13.40
CA SER A 173 16.02 -16.00 14.73
C SER A 173 15.71 -14.85 15.68
N VAL A 174 14.98 -15.13 16.75
CA VAL A 174 14.53 -14.12 17.72
C VAL A 174 15.26 -14.31 19.05
N TYR A 175 16.00 -13.29 19.47
CA TYR A 175 16.75 -13.24 20.74
C TYR A 175 16.12 -12.25 21.73
N GLY A 176 14.89 -11.81 21.46
CA GLY A 176 14.13 -10.86 22.25
C GLY A 176 13.16 -10.12 21.35
N LEU A 177 11.92 -9.97 21.80
CA LEU A 177 10.90 -9.22 21.07
C LEU A 177 10.97 -7.73 21.42
N PRO A 178 10.70 -6.83 20.47
CA PRO A 178 10.59 -5.41 20.75
C PRO A 178 9.44 -5.14 21.72
N LYS A 179 9.62 -4.16 22.61
CA LYS A 179 8.51 -3.67 23.45
C LYS A 179 7.53 -2.88 22.59
N ASP A 180 6.24 -2.88 22.93
CA ASP A 180 5.24 -2.05 22.27
C ASP A 180 5.21 -2.18 20.73
N CYS A 181 5.60 -3.35 20.20
CA CYS A 181 5.54 -3.70 18.78
C CYS A 181 5.38 -5.21 18.65
N LEU A 182 4.25 -5.63 18.10
CA LEU A 182 4.00 -7.03 17.84
C LEU A 182 4.76 -7.46 16.59
N MET A 183 5.20 -8.71 16.57
CA MET A 183 6.00 -9.25 15.48
C MET A 183 5.48 -10.62 15.11
N ALA A 184 5.25 -10.83 13.82
CA ALA A 184 4.80 -12.12 13.29
C ALA A 184 5.40 -12.40 11.93
N THR A 185 5.38 -13.67 11.54
CA THR A 185 5.44 -14.02 10.13
C THR A 185 4.08 -13.81 9.49
N HIS A 186 4.02 -13.61 8.17
CA HIS A 186 2.73 -13.55 7.47
C HIS A 186 1.82 -14.74 7.79
N ARG A 187 2.37 -15.95 7.92
CA ARG A 187 1.60 -17.19 8.21
C ARG A 187 0.98 -17.24 9.59
N GLU A 188 1.46 -16.41 10.52
CA GLU A 188 0.98 -16.35 11.90
C GLU A 188 0.22 -15.06 12.18
N LEU A 189 0.08 -14.19 11.16
CA LEU A 189 -0.52 -12.88 11.32
C LEU A 189 -1.99 -13.00 11.74
N ASP A 190 -2.75 -13.93 11.16
CA ASP A 190 -4.13 -14.20 11.52
C ASP A 190 -4.26 -14.59 13.00
N ARG A 191 -3.43 -15.54 13.46
CA ARG A 191 -3.40 -16.01 14.84
C ARG A 191 -3.01 -14.89 15.80
N LEU A 192 -2.01 -14.09 15.45
CA LEU A 192 -1.57 -12.96 16.25
C LEU A 192 -2.69 -11.93 16.42
N LEU A 193 -3.41 -11.64 15.35
CA LEU A 193 -4.51 -10.69 15.36
C LEU A 193 -5.68 -11.19 16.22
N VAL A 194 -6.02 -12.48 16.16
CA VAL A 194 -7.09 -13.07 17.00
C VAL A 194 -6.68 -13.24 18.46
N ALA A 195 -5.39 -13.45 18.75
CA ALA A 195 -4.90 -13.69 20.11
C ALA A 195 -5.19 -12.54 21.09
N GLY A 196 -5.48 -11.33 20.58
CA GLY A 196 -5.89 -10.18 21.39
C GLY A 196 -7.27 -10.30 22.05
N GLY A 197 -8.08 -11.30 21.69
CA GLY A 197 -9.43 -11.55 22.23
C GLY A 197 -10.48 -10.57 21.70
N ASN A 198 -11.65 -10.50 22.33
CA ASN A 198 -12.72 -9.57 21.94
C ASN A 198 -12.69 -8.30 22.80
N ARG A 199 -11.85 -7.34 22.41
CA ARG A 199 -11.70 -6.04 23.09
C ARG A 199 -12.74 -5.03 22.66
N ILE A 200 -13.19 -5.08 21.41
CA ILE A 200 -14.24 -4.24 20.86
C ILE A 200 -15.32 -5.10 20.21
N SER A 201 -16.56 -4.57 20.17
CA SER A 201 -17.66 -5.26 19.52
C SER A 201 -17.46 -5.28 17.99
N PRO A 202 -18.01 -6.28 17.27
CA PRO A 202 -17.99 -6.29 15.81
C PRO A 202 -18.62 -5.03 15.20
N ALA A 203 -19.71 -4.52 15.78
CA ALA A 203 -20.35 -3.28 15.33
C ALA A 203 -19.44 -2.05 15.53
N THR A 204 -18.64 -2.02 16.61
CA THR A 204 -17.64 -0.96 16.83
C THR A 204 -16.51 -1.06 15.80
N ALA A 205 -16.03 -2.27 15.50
CA ALA A 205 -15.01 -2.50 14.49
C ALA A 205 -15.48 -2.04 13.11
N GLU A 206 -16.74 -2.31 12.76
CA GLU A 206 -17.35 -1.85 11.50
C GLU A 206 -17.46 -0.32 11.45
N LYS A 207 -17.90 0.33 12.54
CA LYS A 207 -17.98 1.80 12.61
C LYS A 207 -16.60 2.43 12.44
N LEU A 208 -15.58 1.91 13.12
CA LEU A 208 -14.20 2.41 13.01
C LEU A 208 -13.61 2.16 11.62
N SER A 209 -13.96 1.05 10.96
CA SER A 209 -13.50 0.79 9.60
C SER A 209 -14.07 1.78 8.59
N ARG A 210 -15.33 2.18 8.74
CA ARG A 210 -15.94 3.24 7.90
C ARG A 210 -15.24 4.59 8.09
N VAL A 211 -14.87 4.95 9.31
CA VAL A 211 -14.08 6.17 9.58
C VAL A 211 -12.71 6.07 8.91
N ALA A 212 -12.01 4.94 9.10
CA ALA A 212 -10.68 4.74 8.52
C ALA A 212 -10.70 4.75 6.98
N GLN A 213 -11.78 4.32 6.35
CA GLN A 213 -11.94 4.35 4.88
C GLN A 213 -12.14 5.75 4.32
N HIS A 214 -12.53 6.73 5.14
CA HIS A 214 -12.80 8.07 4.67
C HIS A 214 -11.49 8.84 4.42
N PRO A 215 -11.20 9.34 3.20
CA PRO A 215 -9.91 9.98 2.91
C PRO A 215 -9.61 11.19 3.80
N SER A 216 -10.63 11.93 4.22
CA SER A 216 -10.48 13.11 5.08
C SER A 216 -9.92 12.79 6.47
N THR A 217 -10.07 11.55 6.96
CA THR A 217 -9.49 11.09 8.23
C THR A 217 -7.97 11.23 8.23
N TRP A 218 -7.36 11.11 7.06
CA TRP A 218 -5.90 11.11 6.90
C TRP A 218 -5.35 12.46 6.43
N MET A 219 -6.21 13.38 6.00
CA MET A 219 -5.84 14.69 5.45
C MET A 219 -5.62 15.76 6.53
N SER A 220 -5.63 15.39 7.81
CA SER A 220 -5.47 16.33 8.93
C SER A 220 -4.01 16.81 9.12
N GLY A 221 -3.46 17.42 8.08
CA GLY A 221 -2.37 18.39 8.16
C GLY A 221 -2.96 19.80 8.14
N GLY A 222 -3.50 20.26 9.27
CA GLY A 222 -3.83 21.68 9.48
C GLY A 222 -5.31 22.09 9.42
N HIS A 223 -6.16 21.56 10.29
CA HIS A 223 -7.28 22.33 10.86
C HIS A 223 -7.85 21.62 12.09
N GLN A 224 -8.06 22.36 13.17
CA GLN A 224 -8.89 22.04 14.34
C GLN A 224 -9.92 23.19 14.35
N PRO A 225 -11.24 22.96 14.57
CA PRO A 225 -11.67 22.28 15.79
C PRO A 225 -12.87 21.36 15.68
N ALA A 226 -13.04 20.62 16.78
CA ALA A 226 -14.27 20.01 17.25
C ALA A 226 -15.50 20.91 17.00
N ALA A 227 -16.18 20.67 15.90
CA ALA A 227 -17.59 20.95 15.67
C ALA A 227 -18.03 20.04 14.51
N ASP A 228 -19.21 19.44 14.64
CA ASP A 228 -19.94 18.79 13.54
C ASP A 228 -19.71 17.31 13.21
N TYR A 229 -19.12 16.51 14.10
CA TYR A 229 -19.47 15.07 14.16
C TYR A 229 -20.44 14.80 15.32
N ARG A 230 -21.69 15.27 15.17
CA ARG A 230 -22.81 14.85 16.03
C ARG A 230 -23.36 13.53 15.50
N TRP A 231 -22.99 12.44 16.16
CA TRP A 231 -23.71 11.18 16.11
C TRP A 231 -25.18 11.42 16.49
N TYR A 232 -26.13 11.09 15.61
CA TYR A 232 -27.53 10.92 15.99
C TYR A 232 -27.82 9.42 16.12
N GLU A 233 -28.38 9.02 17.26
CA GLU A 233 -29.26 7.86 17.32
C GLU A 233 -30.63 8.25 16.75
N ASP A 234 -31.22 7.35 15.96
CA ASP A 234 -32.60 7.32 15.48
C ASP A 234 -33.40 8.64 15.40
N GLY A 235 -33.56 9.14 14.17
CA GLY A 235 -34.90 9.56 13.70
C GLY A 235 -35.47 10.88 14.19
N ARG A 236 -34.68 11.89 14.59
CA ARG A 236 -35.19 13.27 14.73
C ARG A 236 -34.20 14.33 14.24
N THR A 237 -34.63 15.14 13.27
CA THR A 237 -33.92 16.34 12.81
C THR A 237 -34.35 17.58 13.61
N ALA A 238 -33.41 18.48 13.87
CA ALA A 238 -33.60 19.74 14.60
C ALA A 238 -34.42 20.82 13.82
N ALA A 239 -35.22 20.40 12.85
CA ALA A 239 -36.13 21.25 12.08
C ALA A 239 -37.59 21.17 12.57
N ASP A 240 -37.91 20.27 13.50
CA ASP A 240 -39.25 20.18 14.07
C ASP A 240 -39.30 20.95 15.40
N LYS A 241 -39.28 22.28 15.30
CA LYS A 241 -39.80 23.15 16.36
C LYS A 241 -41.09 23.78 15.84
N ALA A 242 -42.19 23.21 16.33
CA ALA A 242 -43.53 23.72 16.12
C ALA A 242 -43.61 25.22 16.46
N ALA A 243 -44.09 25.98 15.48
CA ALA A 243 -44.72 27.26 15.73
C ALA A 243 -45.81 27.07 16.78
N THR A 244 -45.76 27.82 17.88
CA THR A 244 -46.94 28.04 18.72
C THR A 244 -47.06 29.53 19.02
N HIS A 245 -48.08 30.10 18.39
CA HIS A 245 -48.67 31.40 18.63
C HIS A 245 -49.42 31.38 19.97
N ARG A 246 -49.13 32.30 20.89
CA ARG A 246 -50.10 33.13 21.61
C ARG A 246 -49.40 34.05 22.60
#